data_AF-A0A0D0Q9I6-F1
#
_entry.id   AF-A0A0D0Q9I6-F1
#
_cell.length_a   1.000
_cell.length_b   1.000
_cell.length_c   1.000
_cell.angle_alpha   90.00
_cell.angle_beta   90.00
_cell.angle_gamma   90.00
#
_symmetry.space_group_name_H-M   'P 1'
#
loop_
_entity.id
_entity.type
_entity.pdbx_description
1 polymer ?
#
loop_
_entity_poly.entity_id
_entity_poly.type
_entity_poly.pdbx_seq_one_letter_code
_entity_poly.pdbx_strand_id
1 'polypeptide(L)'
;MEHTLRQILDKLDKMEANMATKQELAEIKAELEEVKANMATKQELQDVKANMATKQDLTLVQQAVLETNEIVKKLESKMDSHEKLLTLLSNRSLEHEAAISIIRPLLAK
;
A
#
# COMPACT_ATOMS: atom_id res chain seq x y z
N MET A 1 56.21 -11.10 -57.02
CA MET A 1 55.00 -11.91 -56.85
C MET A 1 54.77 -12.33 -55.39
N GLU A 2 55.79 -12.82 -54.68
CA GLU A 2 55.65 -13.24 -53.28
C GLU A 2 55.33 -12.09 -52.32
N HIS A 3 56.05 -10.96 -52.43
CA HIS A 3 55.81 -9.76 -51.63
C HIS A 3 54.40 -9.18 -51.82
N THR A 4 53.91 -9.15 -53.07
CA THR A 4 52.56 -8.70 -53.41
C THR A 4 51.49 -9.61 -52.81
N LEU A 5 51.70 -10.93 -52.80
CA LEU A 5 50.80 -11.88 -52.15
C LEU A 5 50.77 -11.69 -50.63
N ARG A 6 51.93 -11.48 -50.00
CA ARG A 6 52.03 -11.17 -48.57
C ARG A 6 51.26 -9.91 -48.18
N GLN A 7 51.40 -8.84 -48.98
CA GLN A 7 50.67 -7.59 -48.77
C GLN A 7 49.15 -7.73 -48.95
N ILE A 8 48.70 -8.64 -49.81
CA ILE A 8 47.27 -8.93 -49.99
C ILE A 8 46.72 -9.69 -48.78
N LEU A 9 47.44 -10.71 -48.30
CA LEU A 9 47.11 -11.44 -47.07
C LEU A 9 46.96 -10.50 -45.87
N ASP A 10 47.97 -9.65 -45.61
CA ASP A 10 47.93 -8.70 -44.50
C ASP A 10 46.74 -7.71 -44.60
N LYS A 11 46.31 -7.36 -45.82
CA LYS A 11 45.14 -6.50 -46.05
C LYS A 11 43.82 -7.25 -45.84
N LEU A 12 43.75 -8.53 -46.22
CA LEU A 12 42.59 -9.38 -45.98
C LEU A 12 42.39 -9.60 -44.48
N ASP A 13 43.45 -9.92 -43.74
CA ASP A 13 43.40 -10.10 -42.28
C ASP A 13 42.91 -8.84 -41.57
N LYS A 14 43.41 -7.66 -41.99
CA LYS A 14 42.92 -6.36 -41.49
C LYS A 14 41.47 -6.10 -41.83
N MET A 15 41.01 -6.55 -43.01
CA MET A 15 39.63 -6.37 -43.44
C MET A 15 38.68 -7.27 -42.64
N GLU A 16 39.06 -8.53 -42.36
CA GLU A 16 38.31 -9.43 -41.49
C GLU A 16 38.17 -8.86 -40.08
N ALA A 17 39.26 -8.38 -39.47
CA ALA A 17 39.22 -7.74 -38.16
C ALA A 17 38.30 -6.50 -38.14
N ASN A 18 38.33 -5.68 -39.19
CA ASN A 18 37.44 -4.52 -39.32
C ASN A 18 35.97 -4.90 -39.52
N MET A 19 35.68 -6.03 -40.16
CA MET A 19 34.31 -6.53 -40.31
C MET A 19 33.77 -7.09 -38.99
N ALA A 20 34.57 -7.87 -38.26
CA ALA A 20 34.21 -8.38 -36.94
C ALA A 20 33.86 -7.24 -35.96
N THR A 21 34.71 -6.21 -35.88
CA THR A 21 34.46 -5.04 -35.00
C THR A 21 33.22 -4.24 -35.41
N LYS A 22 32.89 -4.13 -36.70
CA LYS A 22 31.64 -3.51 -37.16
C LYS A 22 30.41 -4.29 -36.74
N GLN A 23 30.50 -5.62 -36.71
CA GLN A 23 29.39 -6.48 -36.30
C GLN A 23 29.11 -6.33 -34.80
N GLU A 24 30.16 -6.36 -33.97
CA GLU A 24 30.05 -6.08 -32.53
C GLU A 24 29.44 -4.69 -32.26
N LEU A 25 29.83 -3.67 -33.04
CA LEU A 25 29.29 -2.31 -32.89
C LEU A 25 27.80 -2.22 -33.26
N ALA A 26 27.33 -3.06 -34.19
CA ALA A 26 25.92 -3.16 -34.54
C ALA A 26 25.11 -3.84 -33.43
N GLU A 27 25.66 -4.89 -32.82
CA GLU A 27 25.05 -5.59 -31.68
C GLU A 27 24.93 -4.67 -30.46
N ILE A 28 26.01 -3.96 -30.09
CA ILE A 28 25.98 -2.96 -29.00
C ILE A 28 24.92 -1.88 -29.25
N LYS A 29 24.75 -1.45 -30.50
CA LYS A 29 23.74 -0.45 -30.85
C LYS A 29 22.32 -0.99 -30.68
N ALA A 30 22.09 -2.25 -31.03
CA ALA A 30 20.80 -2.91 -30.81
C ALA A 30 20.50 -3.06 -29.31
N GLU A 31 21.46 -3.52 -28.52
CA GLU A 31 21.32 -3.62 -27.05
C GLU A 31 21.04 -2.25 -26.41
N LEU A 32 21.70 -1.19 -26.87
CA LEU A 32 21.47 0.17 -26.38
C LEU A 32 20.04 0.67 -26.66
N GLU A 33 19.50 0.36 -27.83
CA GLU A 33 18.11 0.71 -28.15
C GLU A 33 17.10 -0.12 -27.32
N GLU A 34 17.40 -1.40 -27.06
CA GLU A 34 16.60 -2.23 -26.15
C GLU A 34 16.62 -1.68 -24.72
N VAL A 35 17.79 -1.31 -24.19
CA VAL A 35 17.93 -0.70 -22.87
C VAL A 35 17.15 0.61 -22.79
N LYS A 36 17.19 1.46 -23.83
CA LYS A 36 16.41 2.70 -23.87
C LYS A 36 14.90 2.44 -23.89
N ALA A 37 14.45 1.40 -24.58
CA ALA A 37 13.04 1.02 -24.63
C ALA A 37 12.54 0.44 -23.31
N ASN A 38 13.39 -0.32 -22.59
CA ASN A 38 13.04 -0.96 -21.32
C ASN A 38 13.30 -0.06 -20.10
N MET A 39 14.06 1.01 -20.24
CA MET A 39 14.25 1.98 -19.16
C MET A 39 12.95 2.74 -18.93
N ALA A 40 12.48 2.72 -17.68
CA ALA A 40 11.40 3.58 -17.25
C ALA A 40 11.74 5.03 -17.61
N THR A 41 10.93 5.59 -18.50
CA THR A 41 11.07 6.95 -18.95
C THR A 41 10.78 7.91 -17.79
N LYS A 42 11.30 9.12 -17.89
CA LYS A 42 11.06 10.17 -16.90
C LYS A 42 9.55 10.41 -16.68
N GLN A 43 8.72 10.14 -17.69
CA GLN A 43 7.26 10.24 -17.61
C GLN A 43 6.66 9.13 -16.73
N GLU A 44 7.07 7.87 -16.94
CA GLU A 44 6.56 6.74 -16.13
C GLU A 44 6.92 6.90 -14.64
N LEU A 45 8.12 7.41 -14.34
CA LEU A 45 8.51 7.74 -12.96
C LEU A 45 7.68 8.88 -12.36
N GLN A 46 7.26 9.85 -13.17
CA GLN A 46 6.35 10.91 -12.72
C GLN A 46 4.95 10.37 -12.44
N ASP A 47 4.44 9.50 -13.31
CA ASP A 47 3.12 8.89 -13.15
C ASP A 47 3.09 7.97 -11.92
N VAL A 48 4.14 7.18 -11.68
CA VAL A 48 4.29 6.39 -10.44
C VAL A 48 4.29 7.30 -9.20
N LYS A 49 5.04 8.41 -9.25
CA LYS A 49 5.11 9.35 -8.12
C LYS A 49 3.78 10.07 -7.86
N ALA A 50 3.00 10.35 -8.89
CA ALA A 50 1.69 10.98 -8.77
C ALA A 50 0.63 10.02 -8.22
N ASN A 51 0.70 8.74 -8.59
CA ASN A 51 -0.28 7.73 -8.19
C ASN A 51 0.09 6.97 -6.89
N MET A 52 1.33 7.07 -6.44
CA MET A 52 1.76 6.42 -5.21
C MET A 52 1.32 7.22 -3.98
N ALA A 53 0.67 6.53 -3.04
CA ALA A 53 0.38 7.10 -1.72
C ALA A 53 1.68 7.58 -1.07
N THR A 54 1.68 8.83 -0.65
CA THR A 54 2.84 9.47 -0.04
C THR A 54 2.91 9.14 1.45
N LYS A 55 4.06 9.38 2.07
CA LYS A 55 4.22 9.29 3.53
C LYS A 55 3.19 10.15 4.28
N GLN A 56 2.82 11.29 3.70
CA GLN A 56 1.84 12.21 4.29
C GLN A 56 0.45 11.59 4.30
N ASP A 57 0.04 10.92 3.22
CA ASP A 57 -1.26 10.23 3.14
C ASP A 57 -1.35 9.13 4.23
N LEU A 58 -0.26 8.38 4.42
CA LEU A 58 -0.19 7.38 5.48
C LEU A 58 -0.27 7.99 6.89
N THR A 59 0.35 9.15 7.12
CA THR A 59 0.25 9.86 8.40
C THR A 59 -1.18 10.33 8.69
N LEU A 60 -1.90 10.84 7.68
CA LEU A 60 -3.30 11.25 7.84
C LEU A 60 -4.19 10.04 8.18
N VAL A 61 -3.99 8.91 7.51
CA VAL A 61 -4.71 7.67 7.81
C VAL A 61 -4.40 7.18 9.23
N GLN A 62 -3.13 7.18 9.64
CA GLN A 62 -2.76 6.81 11.01
C GLN A 62 -3.42 7.70 12.06
N GLN A 63 -3.44 9.02 11.83
CA GLN A 63 -4.09 9.97 12.73
C GLN A 63 -5.60 9.71 12.83
N ALA A 64 -6.29 9.52 11.71
CA ALA A 64 -7.72 9.20 11.69
C ALA A 64 -8.04 7.89 12.42
N VAL A 65 -7.17 6.87 12.30
CA VAL A 65 -7.30 5.61 13.04
C VAL A 65 -7.14 5.82 14.54
N LEU A 66 -6.16 6.61 14.99
CA LEU A 66 -5.98 6.93 16.40
C LEU A 66 -7.19 7.67 16.99
N GLU A 67 -7.71 8.67 16.27
CA GLU A 67 -8.90 9.41 16.69
C GLU A 67 -10.13 8.50 16.79
N THR A 68 -10.32 7.63 15.79
CA THR A 68 -11.41 6.64 15.80
C THR A 68 -11.30 5.71 17.00
N ASN A 69 -10.10 5.22 17.31
CA ASN A 69 -9.88 4.36 18.47
C ASN A 69 -10.22 5.06 19.80
N GLU A 70 -9.86 6.34 19.96
CA GLU A 70 -10.21 7.10 21.15
C GLU A 70 -11.72 7.36 21.28
N ILE A 71 -12.42 7.54 20.16
CA ILE A 71 -13.89 7.64 20.14
C ILE A 71 -14.52 6.30 20.56
N VAL A 72 -14.03 5.18 20.02
CA VAL A 72 -14.53 3.84 20.35
C VAL A 72 -14.38 3.55 21.85
N LYS A 73 -13.21 3.80 22.45
CA LYS A 73 -13.00 3.62 23.90
C LYS A 73 -13.99 4.41 24.76
N LYS A 74 -14.29 5.66 24.35
CA LYS A 74 -15.29 6.50 25.05
C LYS A 74 -16.70 5.93 24.92
N LEU A 75 -17.04 5.35 23.77
CA LEU A 75 -18.33 4.69 23.56
C LEU A 75 -18.45 3.42 24.42
N GLU A 76 -17.41 2.58 24.47
CA GLU A 76 -17.37 1.38 25.32
C GLU A 76 -17.60 1.75 26.79
N SER A 77 -16.88 2.73 27.32
CA SER A 77 -17.06 3.19 28.71
C SER A 77 -18.48 3.71 29.01
N LYS A 78 -19.10 4.41 28.04
CA LYS A 78 -20.50 4.85 28.16
C LYS A 78 -21.47 3.67 28.12
N MET A 79 -21.23 2.69 27.26
CA MET A 79 -22.05 1.48 27.17
C MET A 79 -22.02 0.69 28.48
N ASP A 80 -20.84 0.47 29.07
CA ASP A 80 -20.70 -0.17 30.39
C ASP A 80 -21.49 0.55 31.48
N SER A 81 -21.48 1.89 31.44
CA SER A 81 -22.21 2.72 32.40
C SER A 81 -23.72 2.59 32.20
N HIS A 82 -24.19 2.56 30.95
CA HIS A 82 -25.59 2.34 30.63
C HIS A 82 -26.06 0.94 31.02
N GLU A 83 -25.25 -0.09 30.80
CA GLU A 83 -25.58 -1.47 31.18
C GLU A 83 -25.80 -1.58 32.70
N LYS A 84 -24.90 -1.01 33.50
CA LYS A 84 -25.06 -0.93 34.97
C LYS A 84 -26.34 -0.21 35.38
N LEU A 85 -26.66 0.90 34.71
CA LEU A 85 -27.89 1.66 34.99
C LEU A 85 -29.15 0.86 34.65
N LEU A 86 -29.15 0.12 33.53
CA LEU A 86 -30.25 -0.76 33.15
C LEU A 86 -30.46 -1.87 34.18
N THR A 87 -29.39 -2.51 34.65
CA THR A 87 -29.48 -3.52 35.72
C THR A 87 -30.09 -2.93 37.00
N LEU A 88 -29.63 -1.75 37.43
CA LEU A 88 -30.14 -1.08 38.64
C LEU A 88 -31.63 -0.73 38.51
N LEU A 89 -32.04 -0.16 37.38
CA LEU A 89 -33.44 0.19 37.13
C LEU A 89 -34.33 -1.04 37.05
N SER A 90 -33.86 -2.13 36.42
CA SER A 90 -34.57 -3.41 36.38
C SER A 90 -34.84 -3.94 37.79
N ASN A 91 -33.80 -4.00 38.64
CA ASN A 91 -33.93 -4.46 40.01
C ASN A 91 -34.93 -3.60 40.81
N ARG A 92 -34.80 -2.27 40.74
CA ARG A 92 -35.74 -1.36 41.42
C ARG A 92 -37.17 -1.51 40.90
N SER A 93 -37.36 -1.71 39.60
CA SER A 93 -38.68 -1.94 39.02
C SER A 93 -39.33 -3.21 39.59
N LEU A 94 -38.55 -4.29 39.74
CA LEU A 94 -39.04 -5.53 40.35
C LEU A 94 -39.39 -5.34 41.83
N GLU A 95 -38.55 -4.64 42.58
CA GLU A 95 -38.82 -4.29 43.99
C GLU A 95 -40.10 -3.45 44.14
N HIS A 96 -40.28 -2.45 43.27
CA HIS A 96 -41.47 -1.62 43.25
C HIS A 96 -42.72 -2.43 42.90
N GLU A 97 -42.68 -3.31 41.89
CA GLU A 97 -43.82 -4.18 41.55
C GLU A 97 -44.18 -5.12 42.72
N ALA A 98 -43.17 -5.70 43.37
CA ALA A 98 -43.39 -6.53 44.56
C ALA A 98 -44.06 -5.75 45.70
N ALA A 99 -43.59 -4.54 46.00
CA ALA A 99 -44.19 -3.67 47.02
C ALA A 99 -45.64 -3.27 46.67
N ILE A 100 -45.91 -2.92 45.42
CA ILE A 100 -47.26 -2.60 44.93
C ILE A 100 -48.18 -3.82 45.05
N SER A 101 -47.71 -5.00 44.68
CA SER A 101 -48.47 -6.25 44.78
C SER A 101 -48.90 -6.55 46.23
N ILE A 102 -48.04 -6.25 47.20
CA ILE A 102 -48.34 -6.38 48.64
C ILE A 102 -49.40 -5.37 49.10
N ILE A 103 -49.30 -4.11 48.66
CA ILE A 103 -50.17 -3.02 49.14
C ILE A 103 -51.56 -3.08 48.49
N ARG A 104 -51.65 -3.45 47.21
CA ARG A 104 -52.89 -3.47 46.41
C ARG A 104 -54.11 -4.09 47.11
N PRO A 105 -54.05 -5.30 47.73
CA PRO A 105 -55.19 -5.89 48.41
C PRO A 105 -55.57 -5.18 49.73
N LEU A 106 -54.65 -4.45 50.37
CA LEU A 106 -54.93 -3.72 51.61
C LEU A 106 -55.76 -2.45 51.37
N LEU A 107 -55.66 -1.86 50.18
CA LEU A 107 -56.40 -0.66 49.77
C LEU A 107 -57.79 -0.97 49.16
N ALA A 108 -58.09 -2.23 48.88
CA ALA A 108 -59.33 -2.68 48.24
C ALA A 108 -60.43 -3.10 49.25
N LYS A 109 -60.24 -2.82 50.55
CA LYS A 109 -61.19 -3.04 51.64
C LYS A 109 -61.76 -1.72 52.13
#